data_AF-A0A957FSC9-F1
#
_entry.id   AF-A0A957FSC9-F1
#
_cell.length_a   1.000
_cell.length_b   1.000
_cell.length_c   1.000
_cell.angle_alpha   90.00
_cell.angle_beta   90.00
_cell.angle_gamma   90.00
#
_symmetry.space_group_name_H-M   'P 1'
#
loop_
_entity.id
_entity.type
_entity.pdbx_description
1 polymer ?
#
loop_
_entity_poly.entity_id
_entity_poly.type
_entity_poly.pdbx_seq_one_letter_code
_entity_poly.pdbx_strand_id
1 'polypeptide(L)'
;MTKSVTSAPPSPVPLLIIGGLWLVLAIAILLYQISRPAQIEISWTTETEFETAGFNIFRADRPDGDYVRLNERLIASEADPSSGATYLFVDDNVVSGELYYYVLEDVELSGATIRHEDELIAGEFNRFEWWSFIAIPVSVIVGLILLLTGLDRQRKIRKPH
;
A
#
# COMPACT_ATOMS: atom_id res chain seq x y z
N MET A 1 -49.03 -45.40 2.05
CA MET A 1 -48.35 -44.88 0.85
C MET A 1 -47.90 -43.46 1.14
N THR A 2 -46.64 -43.26 1.52
CA THR A 2 -46.03 -41.94 1.70
C THR A 2 -45.40 -41.51 0.37
N LYS A 3 -45.95 -40.47 -0.27
CA LYS A 3 -45.32 -39.85 -1.45
C LYS A 3 -44.11 -39.05 -0.96
N SER A 4 -42.91 -39.47 -1.32
CA SER A 4 -41.71 -38.65 -1.16
C SER A 4 -41.77 -37.52 -2.20
N VAL A 5 -41.90 -36.28 -1.74
CA VAL A 5 -41.74 -35.10 -2.59
C VAL A 5 -40.25 -34.87 -2.75
N THR A 6 -39.69 -35.24 -3.90
CA THR A 6 -38.32 -34.88 -4.25
C THR A 6 -38.31 -33.42 -4.66
N SER A 7 -37.64 -32.55 -3.89
CA SER A 7 -37.48 -31.14 -4.25
C SER A 7 -36.59 -30.98 -5.48
N ALA A 8 -36.85 -29.94 -6.28
CA ALA A 8 -36.02 -29.61 -7.43
C ALA A 8 -34.56 -29.32 -6.99
N PRO A 9 -33.56 -29.69 -7.80
CA PRO A 9 -32.17 -29.41 -7.47
C PRO A 9 -31.92 -27.89 -7.39
N PRO A 10 -31.02 -27.43 -6.49
CA PRO A 10 -30.74 -26.01 -6.32
C PRO A 10 -30.11 -25.39 -7.58
N SER A 11 -30.43 -24.12 -7.84
CA SER A 11 -29.92 -23.43 -9.04
C SER A 11 -28.39 -23.26 -8.99
N PRO A 12 -27.70 -23.37 -10.14
CA PRO A 12 -26.24 -23.21 -10.22
C PRO A 12 -25.79 -21.75 -10.34
N VAL A 13 -26.71 -20.83 -10.68
CA VAL A 13 -26.41 -19.43 -11.00
C VAL A 13 -25.67 -18.69 -9.87
N PRO A 14 -26.04 -18.84 -8.57
CA PRO A 14 -25.31 -18.17 -7.50
C PRO A 14 -23.83 -18.58 -7.42
N LEU A 15 -23.51 -19.85 -7.65
CA LEU A 15 -22.13 -20.34 -7.65
C LEU A 15 -21.31 -19.71 -8.77
N LEU A 16 -21.90 -19.56 -9.95
CA LEU A 16 -21.24 -18.94 -11.09
C LEU A 16 -20.97 -17.45 -10.85
N ILE A 17 -21.97 -16.74 -10.31
CA ILE A 17 -21.85 -15.32 -9.99
C ILE A 17 -20.78 -15.11 -8.92
N ILE A 18 -20.89 -15.81 -7.78
CA ILE A 18 -19.94 -15.65 -6.66
C ILE A 18 -18.54 -16.08 -7.09
N GLY A 19 -18.42 -17.17 -7.85
CA GLY A 19 -17.13 -17.60 -8.40
C GLY A 19 -16.50 -16.55 -9.32
N GLY A 20 -17.28 -15.93 -10.19
CA GLY A 20 -16.84 -14.80 -11.01
C GLY A 20 -16.41 -13.58 -10.18
N LEU A 21 -17.17 -13.24 -9.13
CA LEU A 21 -16.82 -12.14 -8.22
C LEU A 21 -15.49 -12.36 -7.51
N TRP A 22 -15.18 -13.59 -7.10
CA TRP A 22 -13.87 -13.94 -6.53
C TRP A 22 -12.71 -13.73 -7.51
N LEU A 23 -12.91 -14.04 -8.80
CA LEU A 23 -11.89 -13.77 -9.83
C LEU A 23 -11.73 -12.27 -10.09
N VAL A 24 -12.83 -11.52 -10.13
CA VAL A 24 -12.80 -10.06 -10.23
C VAL A 24 -12.09 -9.45 -9.02
N LEU A 25 -12.32 -9.98 -7.82
CA LEU A 25 -11.61 -9.55 -6.61
C LEU A 25 -10.10 -9.81 -6.71
N ALA A 26 -9.67 -10.99 -7.18
CA ALA A 26 -8.26 -11.30 -7.39
C ALA A 26 -7.60 -10.31 -8.36
N ILE A 27 -8.28 -10.00 -9.48
CA ILE A 27 -7.81 -9.02 -10.47
C ILE A 27 -7.76 -7.62 -9.86
N ALA A 28 -8.80 -7.21 -9.10
CA ALA A 28 -8.84 -5.90 -8.46
C ALA A 28 -7.70 -5.72 -7.45
N ILE A 29 -7.39 -6.74 -6.64
CA ILE A 29 -6.26 -6.74 -5.70
C ILE A 29 -4.92 -6.59 -6.45
N LEU A 30 -4.75 -7.31 -7.57
CA LEU A 30 -3.53 -7.21 -8.38
C LEU A 30 -3.40 -5.82 -9.03
N LEU A 31 -4.48 -5.33 -9.65
CA LEU A 31 -4.50 -4.03 -10.31
C LEU A 31 -4.24 -2.90 -9.32
N TYR A 32 -4.84 -2.95 -8.13
CA TYR A 32 -4.60 -1.98 -7.08
C TYR A 32 -3.09 -1.86 -6.80
N GLN A 33 -2.42 -2.98 -6.52
CA GLN A 33 -0.98 -2.99 -6.20
C GLN A 33 -0.09 -2.49 -7.35
N ILE A 34 -0.39 -2.88 -8.59
CA ILE A 34 0.39 -2.44 -9.76
C ILE A 34 0.16 -0.95 -10.04
N SER A 35 -1.04 -0.45 -9.77
CA SER A 35 -1.41 0.96 -9.99
C SER A 35 -0.89 1.92 -8.92
N ARG A 36 -0.46 1.43 -7.74
CA ARG A 36 0.10 2.29 -6.70
C ARG A 36 1.39 2.95 -7.20
N PRO A 37 1.53 4.28 -7.08
CA PRO A 37 2.80 4.95 -7.30
C PRO A 37 3.83 4.40 -6.30
N ALA A 38 5.09 4.33 -6.74
CA ALA A 38 6.18 3.99 -5.84
C ALA A 38 6.54 5.24 -5.05
N GLN A 39 6.33 5.22 -3.74
CA GLN A 39 6.60 6.37 -2.89
C GLN A 39 6.97 5.95 -1.46
N ILE A 40 7.77 6.77 -0.80
CA ILE A 40 8.06 6.68 0.64
C ILE A 40 7.60 7.98 1.29
N GLU A 41 6.81 7.85 2.36
CA GLU A 41 6.33 8.96 3.16
C GLU A 41 7.24 9.15 4.37
N ILE A 42 7.82 10.33 4.49
CA ILE A 42 8.64 10.75 5.63
C ILE A 42 7.82 11.75 6.45
N SER A 43 7.52 11.39 7.69
CA SER A 43 6.77 12.23 8.62
C SER A 43 7.57 12.48 9.88
N TRP A 44 7.58 13.73 10.33
CA TRP A 44 8.21 14.13 11.58
C TRP A 44 7.34 15.17 12.28
N THR A 45 7.53 15.29 13.58
CA THR A 45 6.83 16.24 14.44
C THR A 45 7.85 17.00 15.26
N THR A 46 7.73 18.32 15.28
CA THR A 46 8.53 19.20 16.14
C THR A 46 7.79 19.45 17.45
N GLU A 47 8.52 19.74 18.52
CA GLU A 47 7.92 20.17 19.79
C GLU A 47 7.74 21.69 19.85
N THR A 48 8.73 22.44 19.37
CA THR A 48 8.75 23.90 19.25
C THR A 48 9.57 24.31 18.02
N GLU A 49 9.21 25.42 17.37
CA GLU A 49 9.88 25.91 16.15
C GLU A 49 10.45 27.31 16.32
N PHE A 50 10.94 27.61 17.52
CA PHE A 50 11.55 28.89 17.80
C PHE A 50 12.79 29.10 16.91
N GLU A 51 12.76 30.17 16.10
CA GLU A 51 13.81 30.52 15.13
C GLU A 51 14.04 29.51 13.99
N THR A 52 13.14 28.55 13.78
CA THR A 52 13.19 27.62 12.65
C THR A 52 12.62 28.27 11.39
N ALA A 53 13.42 28.37 10.32
CA ALA A 53 12.96 28.78 9.00
C ALA A 53 12.23 27.64 8.26
N GLY A 54 12.68 26.41 8.46
CA GLY A 54 12.10 25.23 7.84
C GLY A 54 13.06 24.05 7.78
N PHE A 55 12.77 23.11 6.88
CA PHE A 55 13.42 21.81 6.83
C PHE A 55 13.87 21.41 5.42
N ASN A 56 14.98 20.67 5.37
CA ASN A 56 15.42 19.92 4.20
C ASN A 56 15.41 18.42 4.50
N ILE A 57 15.15 17.64 3.46
CA ILE A 57 15.21 16.18 3.51
C ILE A 57 16.32 15.72 2.58
N PHE A 58 17.18 14.86 3.11
CA PHE A 58 18.27 14.23 2.37
C PHE A 58 18.04 12.72 2.29
N ARG A 59 18.55 12.09 1.22
CA ARG A 59 18.47 10.65 1.00
C ARG A 59 19.81 10.06 0.57
N ALA A 60 20.11 8.86 1.06
CA ALA A 60 21.21 8.01 0.58
C ALA A 60 20.74 6.55 0.44
N ASP A 61 21.45 5.76 -0.36
CA ASP A 61 21.21 4.32 -0.54
C ASP A 61 21.85 3.47 0.57
N ARG A 62 22.63 4.12 1.45
CA ARG A 62 23.36 3.50 2.57
C ARG A 62 23.36 4.45 3.77
N PRO A 63 23.43 3.93 5.01
CA PRO A 63 23.42 4.78 6.21
C PRO A 63 24.68 5.65 6.32
N ASP A 64 25.80 5.20 5.74
CA ASP A 64 27.09 5.89 5.69
C ASP A 64 27.39 6.50 4.30
N GLY A 65 26.35 6.68 3.47
CA GLY A 65 26.47 7.07 2.07
C GLY A 65 26.50 8.57 1.81
N ASP A 66 26.60 8.92 0.53
CA ASP A 66 26.51 10.31 0.08
C ASP A 66 25.03 10.75 0.04
N TYR A 67 24.66 11.61 0.99
CA TYR A 67 23.31 12.14 1.12
C TYR A 67 23.02 13.26 0.11
N VAL A 68 21.94 13.11 -0.64
CA VAL A 68 21.46 14.09 -1.64
C VAL A 68 20.16 14.73 -1.16
N ARG A 69 20.08 16.05 -1.23
CA ARG A 69 18.87 16.81 -0.89
C ARG A 69 17.75 16.50 -1.89
N LEU A 70 16.56 16.18 -1.39
CA LEU A 70 15.39 15.82 -2.20
C LEU A 70 14.48 17.02 -2.50
N ASN A 71 14.23 17.88 -1.51
CA ASN A 71 13.31 19.01 -1.68
C ASN A 71 14.01 20.17 -2.40
N GLU A 72 13.44 20.68 -3.50
CA GLU A 72 13.98 21.87 -4.18
C GLU A 72 13.83 23.14 -3.34
N ARG A 73 12.65 23.30 -2.73
CA ARG A 73 12.31 24.44 -1.87
C ARG A 73 12.32 24.02 -0.41
N LEU A 74 12.74 24.92 0.47
CA LEU A 74 12.67 24.71 1.90
C LEU A 74 11.23 24.39 2.32
N ILE A 75 11.07 23.35 3.14
CA ILE A 75 9.78 23.03 3.74
C ILE A 75 9.61 24.02 4.89
N ALA A 76 8.83 25.09 4.66
CA ALA A 76 8.72 26.17 5.63
C ALA A 76 8.14 25.66 6.95
N SER A 77 8.69 26.14 8.06
CA SER A 77 8.07 25.97 9.37
C SER A 77 6.69 26.63 9.37
N GLU A 78 5.73 26.04 10.10
CA GLU A 78 4.38 26.61 10.27
C GLU A 78 4.38 27.85 11.19
N ALA A 79 5.55 28.25 11.69
CA ALA A 79 5.86 29.55 12.27
C ALA A 79 5.14 29.89 13.59
N ASP A 80 4.50 28.93 14.26
CA ASP A 80 4.15 29.08 15.67
C ASP A 80 5.41 28.81 16.53
N PRO A 81 6.05 29.82 17.12
CA PRO A 81 7.28 29.62 17.87
C PRO A 81 7.03 28.88 19.20
N SER A 82 5.76 28.80 19.63
CA SER A 82 5.34 28.25 20.91
C SER A 82 4.77 26.83 20.83
N SER A 83 4.52 26.33 19.62
CA SER A 83 4.09 24.97 19.38
C SER A 83 4.71 24.41 18.11
N GLY A 84 5.14 23.16 18.13
CA GLY A 84 5.59 22.49 16.91
C GLY A 84 4.44 22.05 16.01
N ALA A 85 4.80 21.48 14.87
CA ALA A 85 3.88 21.02 13.85
C ALA A 85 4.27 19.61 13.36
N THR A 86 3.37 18.98 12.62
CA THR A 86 3.63 17.70 11.96
C THR A 86 3.75 17.92 10.46
N TYR A 87 4.85 17.42 9.90
CA TYR A 87 5.15 17.55 8.49
C TYR A 87 5.10 16.21 7.79
N LEU A 88 4.94 16.29 6.47
CA LEU A 88 4.96 15.17 5.56
C LEU A 88 5.75 15.55 4.31
N PHE A 89 6.74 14.74 3.97
CA PHE A 89 7.44 14.77 2.70
C PHE A 89 7.25 13.44 1.98
N VAL A 90 7.03 13.48 0.67
CA VAL A 90 6.83 12.29 -0.17
C VAL A 90 7.99 12.20 -1.15
N ASP A 91 8.76 11.12 -1.05
CA ASP A 91 9.75 10.74 -2.07
C ASP A 91 9.07 9.81 -3.07
N ASP A 92 8.79 10.30 -4.27
CA ASP A 92 8.12 9.59 -5.37
C ASP A 92 9.11 8.99 -6.39
N ASN A 93 10.42 9.13 -6.16
CA ASN A 93 11.48 8.63 -7.03
C ASN A 93 12.23 7.46 -6.38
N VAL A 94 11.47 6.43 -6.04
CA VAL A 94 11.94 5.23 -5.33
C VAL A 94 11.70 3.96 -6.15
N VAL A 95 12.61 3.00 -6.01
CA VAL A 95 12.48 1.68 -6.63
C VAL A 95 11.90 0.69 -5.62
N SER A 96 10.96 -0.15 -6.07
CA SER A 96 10.35 -1.14 -5.18
C SER A 96 11.37 -2.17 -4.71
N GLY A 97 11.40 -2.42 -3.40
CA GLY A 97 12.31 -3.38 -2.76
C GLY A 97 13.71 -2.82 -2.48
N GLU A 98 13.97 -1.54 -2.79
CA GLU A 98 15.22 -0.86 -2.42
C GLU A 98 15.03 -0.14 -1.08
N LEU A 99 16.06 -0.25 -0.22
CA LEU A 99 16.11 0.41 1.07
C LEU A 99 16.81 1.76 0.95
N TYR A 100 16.14 2.80 1.41
CA TYR A 100 16.67 4.17 1.44
C TYR A 100 16.80 4.67 2.88
N TYR A 101 17.75 5.58 3.07
CA TYR A 101 18.01 6.23 4.35
C TYR A 101 17.80 7.72 4.19
N TYR A 102 17.01 8.30 5.08
CA TYR A 102 16.65 9.71 5.06
C TYR A 102 17.18 10.42 6.30
N VAL A 103 17.56 11.67 6.12
CA VAL A 103 18.03 12.56 7.19
C VAL A 103 17.29 13.88 7.10
N LEU A 104 16.81 14.35 8.25
CA LEU A 104 16.24 15.68 8.42
C LEU A 104 17.35 16.70 8.69
N GLU A 105 17.24 17.85 8.05
CA GLU A 105 18.06 19.03 8.36
C GLU A 105 17.15 20.19 8.70
N ASP A 106 17.35 20.75 9.89
CA ASP A 106 16.72 22.00 10.33
C ASP A 106 17.48 23.18 9.74
N VAL A 107 16.76 24.20 9.30
CA VAL A 107 17.31 25.46 8.84
C VAL A 107 16.76 26.57 9.73
N GLU A 108 17.64 27.32 10.38
CA GLU A 108 17.29 28.46 11.21
C GLU A 108 17.04 29.73 10.37
N LEU A 109 16.33 30.70 10.94
CA LEU A 109 16.19 32.05 10.37
C LEU A 109 17.54 32.78 10.20
N SER A 110 18.54 32.37 10.97
CA SER A 110 19.93 32.84 10.86
C SER A 110 20.64 32.31 9.60
N GLY A 111 20.11 31.24 8.99
CA GLY A 111 20.75 30.47 7.92
C GLY A 111 21.66 29.34 8.42
N ALA A 112 21.83 29.18 9.74
CA ALA A 112 22.49 28.00 10.30
C ALA A 112 21.65 26.74 10.04
N THR A 113 22.33 25.60 9.95
CA THR A 113 21.69 24.31 9.68
C THR A 113 22.16 23.25 10.65
N ILE A 114 21.24 22.42 11.11
CA ILE A 114 21.53 21.26 11.97
C ILE A 114 21.02 20.02 11.26
N ARG A 115 21.90 19.06 11.02
CA ARG A 115 21.56 17.80 10.37
C ARG A 115 21.55 16.67 11.39
N HIS A 116 20.46 15.91 11.45
CA HIS A 116 20.22 14.85 12.42
C HIS A 116 20.75 13.50 11.90
N GLU A 117 22.07 13.36 11.79
CA GLU A 117 22.73 12.17 11.22
C GLU A 117 22.62 10.91 12.12
N ASP A 118 22.36 11.10 13.41
CA ASP A 118 22.12 10.04 14.39
C ASP A 118 20.66 9.55 14.43
N GLU A 119 19.74 10.27 13.78
CA GLU A 119 18.30 9.96 13.71
C GLU A 119 17.87 9.59 12.29
N LEU A 120 18.52 8.57 11.71
CA LEU A 120 18.20 8.09 10.37
C LEU A 120 16.79 7.50 10.29
N ILE A 121 16.04 7.91 9.27
CA ILE A 121 14.75 7.30 8.91
C ILE A 121 15.02 6.30 7.79
N ALA A 122 14.84 5.00 8.04
CA ALA A 122 14.93 3.97 7.02
C ALA A 122 13.57 3.73 6.36
N GLY A 123 13.52 3.75 5.03
CA GLY A 123 12.28 3.58 4.27
C GLY A 123 12.45 2.64 3.09
N GLU A 124 11.45 1.80 2.84
CA GLU A 124 11.39 0.90 1.70
C GLU A 124 9.96 0.90 1.14
N PHE A 125 9.83 0.99 -0.18
CA PHE A 125 8.54 0.82 -0.85
C PHE A 125 8.40 -0.62 -1.35
N ASN A 126 7.36 -1.31 -0.89
CA ASN A 126 7.00 -2.65 -1.35
C ASN A 126 5.74 -2.61 -2.21
N ARG A 127 5.89 -2.82 -3.53
CA ARG A 127 4.75 -2.85 -4.46
C ARG A 127 3.76 -3.93 -4.07
N PHE A 128 4.26 -5.09 -3.66
CA PHE A 128 3.47 -6.24 -3.26
C PHE A 128 3.59 -6.47 -1.76
N GLU A 129 2.46 -6.35 -1.06
CA GLU A 129 2.40 -6.65 0.37
C GLU A 129 2.35 -8.17 0.58
N TRP A 130 2.89 -8.65 1.70
CA TRP A 130 2.96 -10.09 2.01
C TRP A 130 1.59 -10.79 1.96
N TRP A 131 0.53 -10.11 2.41
CA TRP A 131 -0.82 -10.68 2.45
C TRP A 131 -1.38 -10.94 1.04
N SER A 132 -0.89 -10.21 0.02
CA SER A 132 -1.37 -10.36 -1.35
C SER A 132 -1.01 -11.73 -1.95
N PHE A 133 0.14 -12.29 -1.55
CA PHE A 133 0.56 -13.64 -1.93
C PHE A 133 -0.35 -14.73 -1.36
N ILE A 134 -1.21 -14.41 -0.39
CA ILE A 134 -2.23 -15.32 0.15
C ILE A 134 -3.60 -14.98 -0.45
N ALA A 135 -3.99 -13.70 -0.42
CA ALA A 135 -5.32 -13.27 -0.82
C ALA A 135 -5.62 -13.52 -2.30
N ILE A 136 -4.66 -13.28 -3.20
CA ILE A 136 -4.84 -13.51 -4.64
C ILE A 136 -5.03 -15.02 -4.91
N PRO A 137 -4.14 -15.94 -4.47
CA PRO A 137 -4.35 -17.38 -4.70
C PRO A 137 -5.63 -17.91 -4.08
N VAL A 138 -5.98 -17.51 -2.84
CA VAL A 138 -7.24 -17.93 -2.20
C VAL A 138 -8.43 -17.48 -3.03
N SER A 139 -8.43 -16.23 -3.51
CA SER A 139 -9.50 -15.71 -4.34
C SER A 139 -9.65 -16.48 -5.65
N VAL A 140 -8.53 -16.79 -6.31
CA VAL A 140 -8.53 -17.60 -7.54
C VAL A 140 -9.04 -19.02 -7.25
N ILE A 141 -8.55 -19.69 -6.21
CA ILE A 141 -8.93 -21.06 -5.85
C ILE A 141 -10.43 -21.14 -5.54
N VAL A 142 -10.93 -20.26 -4.67
CA VAL A 142 -12.36 -20.24 -4.31
C VAL A 142 -13.22 -19.92 -5.54
N GLY A 143 -12.80 -18.93 -6.34
CA GLY A 143 -13.48 -18.59 -7.59
C GLY A 143 -13.61 -19.78 -8.54
N LEU A 144 -12.51 -20.50 -8.77
CA LEU A 144 -12.48 -21.68 -9.64
C LEU A 144 -13.32 -22.84 -9.09
N ILE A 145 -13.23 -23.13 -7.78
CA ILE A 145 -14.04 -24.20 -7.16
C ILE A 145 -15.53 -23.92 -7.35
N LEU A 146 -15.97 -22.69 -7.12
CA LEU A 146 -17.38 -22.29 -7.27
C LEU A 146 -17.83 -22.35 -8.73
N LEU A 147 -17.00 -21.87 -9.66
CA LEU A 147 -17.29 -21.94 -11.10
C LEU A 147 -17.40 -23.38 -11.58
N LEU A 148 -16.44 -24.24 -11.25
CA LEU A 148 -16.45 -25.65 -11.62
C LEU A 148 -17.66 -26.38 -11.03
N THR A 149 -17.97 -26.14 -9.76
CA THR A 149 -19.15 -26.72 -9.10
C THR A 149 -20.46 -26.22 -9.74
N GLY A 150 -20.55 -24.93 -10.06
CA GLY A 150 -21.69 -24.32 -10.74
C GLY A 150 -21.88 -24.89 -12.15
N LEU A 151 -20.81 -25.06 -12.91
CA LEU A 151 -20.81 -25.62 -14.26
C LEU A 151 -21.19 -27.12 -14.26
N ASP A 152 -20.70 -27.89 -13.31
CA ASP A 152 -21.10 -29.29 -13.14
C ASP A 152 -22.61 -29.41 -12.85
N ARG A 153 -23.13 -28.56 -11.95
CA ARG A 153 -24.57 -28.50 -11.66
C ARG A 153 -25.39 -28.06 -12.88
N GLN A 154 -24.95 -27.04 -13.63
CA GLN A 154 -25.56 -26.63 -14.90
C GLN A 154 -25.66 -27.83 -15.87
N ARG A 155 -24.57 -28.57 -16.02
CA ARG A 155 -24.49 -29.71 -16.94
C ARG A 155 -25.46 -30.82 -16.55
N LYS A 156 -25.52 -31.18 -15.26
CA LYS A 156 -26.44 -32.19 -14.72
C LYS A 156 -27.91 -31.80 -14.92
N ILE A 157 -28.26 -30.53 -14.76
CA ILE A 157 -29.63 -30.03 -15.02
C ILE A 157 -29.99 -30.10 -16.51
N ARG A 158 -29.04 -29.79 -17.42
CA ARG A 158 -29.29 -29.81 -18.88
C ARG A 158 -29.35 -31.21 -19.50
N LYS A 159 -28.78 -32.23 -18.85
CA LYS A 159 -28.81 -33.63 -19.30
C LYS A 159 -29.30 -34.53 -18.16
N PRO A 160 -30.61 -34.55 -17.86
CA PRO A 160 -31.15 -35.51 -16.90
C PRO A 160 -30.95 -36.93 -17.44
N HIS A 161 -30.32 -37.79 -16.65
CA HIS A 161 -30.26 -39.23 -16.91
C HIS A 161 -31.63 -39.88 -16.66
#